data_AF-A0A142XUH3-F1
#
_entry.id   AF-A0A142XUH3-F1
#
_cell.length_a   1.000
_cell.length_b   1.000
_cell.length_c   1.000
_cell.angle_alpha   90.00
_cell.angle_beta   90.00
_cell.angle_gamma   90.00
#
_symmetry.space_group_name_H-M   'P 1'
#
loop_
_entity.id
_entity.type
_entity.pdbx_description
1 polymer ?
#
loop_
_entity_poly.entity_id
_entity_poly.type
_entity_poly.pdbx_seq_one_letter_code
_entity_poly.pdbx_strand_id
1 'polypeptide(L)'
;MSPSDLVLAAILLAAPVGTPEQVPAPERWPAVREAIHKTAVRWEIMDPREERYLLAAREDFETDLNLLRKRYVELNDAPKLMDCQRLPDRRTVNELIKFNRAFRKNLEEREVWELDRTDLFTQTIQETDRLYQYWDAIRDAQCDFYYVTVRRAALKKLREFIGEEAFLAGVMPPYVPEWRFAFAP
;
A
#
# COMPACT_ATOMS: atom_id res chain seq x y z
N MET A 1 -28.93 -13.00 2.06
CA MET A 1 -28.42 -12.05 1.05
C MET A 1 -28.73 -12.56 -0.36
N SER A 2 -29.36 -11.73 -1.17
CA SER A 2 -29.72 -12.03 -2.56
C SER A 2 -28.66 -11.51 -3.55
N PRO A 3 -28.60 -12.03 -4.80
CA PRO A 3 -27.75 -11.45 -5.85
C PRO A 3 -28.01 -9.96 -6.09
N SER A 4 -29.26 -9.51 -5.98
CA SER A 4 -29.64 -8.10 -6.09
C SER A 4 -28.99 -7.23 -5.01
N ASP A 5 -28.78 -7.74 -3.80
CA ASP A 5 -28.12 -6.97 -2.73
C ASP A 5 -26.64 -6.73 -3.06
N LEU A 6 -25.96 -7.70 -3.69
CA LEU A 6 -24.57 -7.53 -4.12
C LEU A 6 -24.44 -6.53 -5.28
N VAL A 7 -25.39 -6.53 -6.21
CA VAL A 7 -25.44 -5.54 -7.30
C VAL A 7 -25.67 -4.14 -6.73
N LEU A 8 -26.61 -3.99 -5.80
CA LEU A 8 -26.85 -2.74 -5.10
C LEU A 8 -25.59 -2.26 -4.36
N ALA A 9 -24.93 -3.14 -3.62
CA ALA A 9 -23.68 -2.81 -2.93
C ALA A 9 -22.58 -2.33 -3.90
N ALA A 10 -22.41 -2.99 -5.04
CA ALA A 10 -21.45 -2.57 -6.06
C ALA A 10 -21.77 -1.18 -6.63
N ILE A 11 -23.05 -0.89 -6.90
CA ILE A 11 -23.51 0.43 -7.36
C ILE A 11 -23.22 1.50 -6.29
N LEU A 12 -23.59 1.23 -5.03
CA LEU A 12 -23.36 2.15 -3.92
C LEU A 12 -21.88 2.47 -3.74
N LEU A 13 -21.00 1.46 -3.81
CA LEU A 13 -19.56 1.60 -3.63
C LEU A 13 -18.85 2.29 -4.81
N ALA A 14 -19.35 2.12 -6.04
CA ALA A 14 -18.78 2.71 -7.24
C ALA A 14 -19.29 4.15 -7.52
N ALA A 15 -20.34 4.59 -6.84
CA ALA A 15 -20.83 5.96 -6.95
C ALA A 15 -19.79 7.00 -6.47
N PRO A 16 -19.78 8.22 -7.04
CA PRO A 16 -18.89 9.29 -6.59
C PRO A 16 -19.00 9.58 -5.09
N VAL A 17 -17.89 9.96 -4.46
CA VAL A 17 -17.87 10.41 -3.06
C VAL A 17 -18.80 11.61 -2.89
N GLY A 18 -19.66 11.57 -1.86
CA GLY A 18 -20.65 12.60 -1.60
C GLY A 18 -21.95 12.47 -2.40
N THR A 19 -22.12 11.40 -3.19
CA THR A 19 -23.43 11.08 -3.79
C THR A 19 -24.43 10.82 -2.65
N PRO A 20 -25.51 11.62 -2.53
CA PRO A 20 -26.48 11.45 -1.46
C PRO A 20 -27.20 10.12 -1.61
N GLU A 21 -27.28 9.35 -0.52
CA GLU A 21 -27.95 8.05 -0.50
C GLU A 21 -29.03 8.01 0.57
N GLN A 22 -30.14 7.37 0.24
CA GLN A 22 -31.18 7.13 1.23
C GLN A 22 -30.71 6.04 2.20
N VAL A 23 -30.72 6.36 3.49
CA VAL A 23 -30.44 5.39 4.55
C VAL A 23 -31.41 4.20 4.43
N PRO A 24 -30.93 2.95 4.36
CA PRO A 24 -31.80 1.78 4.24
C PRO A 24 -32.79 1.67 5.41
N ALA A 25 -34.01 1.19 5.13
CA ALA A 25 -35.00 0.91 6.17
C ALA A 25 -34.44 -0.10 7.21
N PRO A 26 -34.84 0.00 8.50
CA PRO A 26 -34.33 -0.88 9.57
C PRO A 26 -34.36 -2.37 9.22
N GLU A 27 -35.39 -2.81 8.51
CA GLU A 27 -35.62 -4.21 8.12
C GLU A 27 -34.65 -4.66 7.01
N ARG A 28 -34.21 -3.74 6.16
CA ARG A 28 -33.24 -4.00 5.07
C ARG A 28 -31.80 -3.80 5.49
N TRP A 29 -31.56 -3.07 6.58
CA TRP A 29 -30.23 -2.69 7.02
C TRP A 29 -29.24 -3.87 7.14
N PRO A 30 -29.57 -5.00 7.81
CA PRO A 30 -28.62 -6.11 7.95
C PRO A 30 -28.17 -6.69 6.61
N ALA A 31 -29.09 -6.85 5.65
CA ALA A 31 -28.80 -7.42 4.35
C ALA A 31 -27.97 -6.48 3.47
N VAL A 32 -28.27 -5.17 3.48
CA VAL A 32 -27.49 -4.16 2.74
C VAL A 32 -26.10 -4.03 3.34
N ARG A 33 -25.98 -3.96 4.68
CA ARG A 33 -24.69 -3.91 5.37
C ARG A 33 -23.81 -5.09 5.02
N GLU A 34 -24.35 -6.31 5.14
CA GLU A 34 -23.62 -7.55 4.80
C GLU A 34 -23.15 -7.55 3.33
N ALA A 35 -24.00 -7.11 2.40
CA ALA A 35 -23.66 -7.03 1.00
C ALA A 35 -22.55 -5.99 0.71
N ILE A 36 -22.59 -4.82 1.37
CA ILE A 36 -21.54 -3.81 1.27
C ILE A 36 -20.23 -4.35 1.84
N HIS A 37 -20.24 -4.92 3.05
CA HIS A 37 -19.05 -5.51 3.67
C HIS A 37 -18.40 -6.56 2.77
N LYS A 38 -19.19 -7.54 2.32
CA LYS A 38 -18.69 -8.62 1.45
C LYS A 38 -18.10 -8.08 0.15
N THR A 39 -18.77 -7.09 -0.47
CA THR A 39 -18.29 -6.49 -1.72
C THR A 39 -17.02 -5.68 -1.48
N ALA A 40 -16.97 -4.88 -0.42
CA ALA A 40 -15.83 -4.04 -0.07
C ALA A 40 -14.58 -4.85 0.31
N VAL A 41 -14.73 -5.95 1.06
CA VAL A 41 -13.64 -6.90 1.34
C VAL A 41 -13.14 -7.53 0.05
N ARG A 42 -14.06 -8.02 -0.80
CA ARG A 42 -13.70 -8.65 -2.09
C ARG A 42 -12.98 -7.68 -3.02
N TRP A 43 -13.37 -6.41 -3.02
CA TRP A 43 -12.72 -5.37 -3.81
C TRP A 43 -11.41 -4.87 -3.19
N GLU A 44 -11.07 -5.34 -1.98
CA GLU A 44 -9.90 -4.95 -1.22
C GLU A 44 -9.86 -3.44 -0.94
N ILE A 45 -11.03 -2.86 -0.63
CA ILE A 45 -11.21 -1.45 -0.19
C ILE A 45 -11.61 -1.38 1.29
N MET A 46 -11.80 -2.54 1.92
CA MET A 46 -12.05 -2.71 3.34
C MET A 46 -11.31 -3.96 3.83
N ASP A 47 -10.66 -3.87 4.98
CA ASP A 47 -10.08 -5.03 5.65
C ASP A 47 -11.17 -5.78 6.46
N PRO A 48 -11.15 -7.14 6.52
CA PRO A 48 -12.13 -7.90 7.29
C PRO A 48 -12.21 -7.51 8.78
N ARG A 49 -11.11 -6.98 9.35
CA ARG A 49 -11.08 -6.50 10.73
C ARG A 49 -11.96 -5.26 10.94
N GLU A 50 -12.27 -4.53 9.86
CA GLU A 50 -13.07 -3.30 9.88
C GLU A 50 -14.58 -3.54 9.92
N GLU A 51 -15.06 -4.76 9.67
CA GLU A 51 -16.49 -5.10 9.66
C GLU A 51 -17.21 -4.77 10.98
N ARG A 52 -16.47 -4.72 12.09
CA ARG A 52 -17.01 -4.44 13.42
C ARG A 52 -17.33 -2.96 13.67
N TYR A 53 -16.72 -2.05 12.92
CA TYR A 53 -16.82 -0.61 13.15
C TYR A 53 -17.30 0.17 11.93
N LEU A 54 -16.99 -0.26 10.71
CA LEU A 54 -17.56 0.34 9.52
C LEU A 54 -18.98 -0.16 9.30
N LEU A 55 -19.92 0.76 9.09
CA LEU A 55 -21.36 0.50 8.98
C LEU A 55 -21.90 -0.20 10.23
N ALA A 56 -21.34 0.12 11.41
CA ALA A 56 -21.79 -0.45 12.67
C ALA A 56 -23.17 0.10 13.05
N ALA A 57 -23.35 1.41 12.96
CA ALA A 57 -24.60 2.11 13.17
C ALA A 57 -25.21 2.54 11.82
N ARG A 58 -26.55 2.60 11.78
CA ARG A 58 -27.28 2.98 10.55
C ARG A 58 -27.17 4.49 10.31
N GLU A 59 -27.02 5.24 11.38
CA GLU A 59 -26.90 6.69 11.40
C GLU A 59 -25.58 7.15 10.75
N ASP A 60 -24.54 6.32 10.78
CA ASP A 60 -23.23 6.58 10.17
C ASP A 60 -23.13 6.12 8.71
N PHE A 61 -24.22 5.60 8.13
CA PHE A 61 -24.26 4.96 6.82
C PHE A 61 -23.58 5.80 5.72
N GLU A 62 -23.94 7.08 5.61
CA GLU A 62 -23.42 7.96 4.57
C GLU A 62 -21.92 8.25 4.76
N THR A 63 -21.50 8.51 6.00
CA THR A 63 -20.09 8.78 6.33
C THR A 63 -19.21 7.59 5.99
N ASP A 64 -19.60 6.39 6.43
CA ASP A 64 -18.85 5.15 6.19
C ASP A 64 -18.86 4.76 4.70
N LEU A 65 -20.00 4.95 4.03
CA LEU A 65 -20.09 4.69 2.59
C LEU A 65 -19.17 5.64 1.79
N ASN A 66 -19.10 6.90 2.17
CA ASN A 66 -18.20 7.87 1.54
C ASN A 66 -16.72 7.54 1.79
N LEU A 67 -16.36 7.01 2.96
CA LEU A 67 -15.01 6.48 3.21
C LEU A 67 -14.68 5.32 2.25
N LEU A 68 -15.60 4.36 2.09
CA LEU A 68 -15.40 3.22 1.19
C LEU A 68 -15.31 3.66 -0.28
N ARG A 69 -16.14 4.61 -0.72
CA ARG A 69 -16.08 5.22 -2.06
C ARG A 69 -14.74 5.92 -2.31
N LYS A 70 -14.24 6.66 -1.31
CA LYS A 70 -12.93 7.32 -1.40
C LYS A 70 -11.81 6.29 -1.60
N ARG A 71 -11.82 5.22 -0.79
CA ARG A 71 -10.86 4.11 -0.92
C ARG A 71 -10.99 3.39 -2.26
N TYR A 72 -12.20 3.24 -2.80
CA TYR A 72 -12.43 2.68 -4.13
C TYR A 72 -11.72 3.49 -5.21
N VAL A 73 -11.86 4.82 -5.20
CA VAL A 73 -11.16 5.71 -6.15
C VAL A 73 -9.64 5.64 -5.95
N GLU A 74 -9.15 5.75 -4.71
CA GLU A 74 -7.71 5.75 -4.42
C GLU A 74 -7.01 4.45 -4.83
N LEU A 75 -7.71 3.31 -4.70
CA LEU A 75 -7.18 1.97 -4.94
C LEU A 75 -7.64 1.33 -6.26
N ASN A 76 -8.32 2.06 -7.14
CA ASN A 76 -8.87 1.53 -8.39
C ASN A 76 -7.78 0.84 -9.23
N ASP A 77 -6.65 1.52 -9.42
CA ASP A 77 -5.54 1.00 -10.21
C ASP A 77 -4.49 0.29 -9.36
N ALA A 78 -4.65 0.19 -8.04
CA ALA A 78 -3.66 -0.45 -7.18
C ALA A 78 -3.57 -1.97 -7.48
N PRO A 79 -2.37 -2.57 -7.50
CA PRO A 79 -2.22 -4.02 -7.58
C PRO A 79 -3.06 -4.74 -6.50
N LYS A 80 -3.45 -5.98 -6.80
CA LYS A 80 -4.20 -6.81 -5.84
C LYS A 80 -3.26 -7.28 -4.74
N LEU A 81 -3.78 -7.57 -3.55
CA LEU A 81 -2.90 -7.96 -2.44
C LEU A 81 -2.13 -9.26 -2.72
N MET A 82 -2.74 -10.17 -3.48
CA MET A 82 -2.08 -11.39 -3.96
C MET A 82 -0.80 -11.11 -4.76
N ASP A 83 -0.65 -9.92 -5.35
CA ASP A 83 0.54 -9.56 -6.10
C ASP A 83 1.80 -9.43 -5.24
N CYS A 84 1.66 -9.33 -3.91
CA CYS A 84 2.77 -9.44 -2.96
C CYS A 84 3.58 -10.75 -3.11
N GLN A 85 3.01 -11.81 -3.68
CA GLN A 85 3.72 -13.07 -3.90
C GLN A 85 4.90 -12.95 -4.88
N ARG A 86 4.95 -11.88 -5.69
CA ARG A 86 6.09 -11.57 -6.59
C ARG A 86 7.26 -10.92 -5.87
N LEU A 87 7.02 -10.43 -4.65
CA LEU A 87 8.00 -9.66 -3.90
C LEU A 87 8.78 -10.59 -2.96
N PRO A 88 10.02 -10.22 -2.58
CA PRO A 88 10.76 -10.94 -1.56
C PRO A 88 9.97 -11.05 -0.25
N ASP A 89 10.22 -12.11 0.51
CA ASP A 89 9.55 -12.30 1.79
C ASP A 89 10.00 -11.27 2.83
N ARG A 90 9.18 -11.11 3.87
CA ARG A 90 9.38 -10.08 4.91
C ARG A 90 10.73 -10.20 5.62
N ARG A 91 11.27 -11.40 5.81
CA ARG A 91 12.55 -11.58 6.48
C ARG A 91 13.66 -11.01 5.62
N THR A 92 13.73 -11.40 4.35
CA THR A 92 14.70 -10.86 3.39
C THR A 92 14.61 -9.34 3.30
N VAL A 93 13.39 -8.79 3.15
CA VAL A 93 13.19 -7.33 3.09
C VAL A 93 13.75 -6.61 4.32
N ASN A 94 13.53 -7.15 5.52
CA ASN A 94 14.05 -6.57 6.76
C ASN A 94 15.58 -6.61 6.84
N GLU A 95 16.20 -7.69 6.36
CA GLU A 95 17.66 -7.82 6.28
C GLU A 95 18.26 -6.78 5.32
N LEU A 96 17.64 -6.60 4.15
CA LEU A 96 18.08 -5.63 3.13
C LEU A 96 17.89 -4.18 3.60
N ILE A 97 16.78 -3.86 4.25
CA ILE A 97 16.55 -2.54 4.88
C ILE A 97 17.60 -2.28 5.97
N LYS A 98 17.89 -3.28 6.81
CA LYS A 98 18.91 -3.15 7.87
C LYS A 98 20.28 -2.85 7.25
N PHE A 99 20.63 -3.53 6.17
CA PHE A 99 21.86 -3.27 5.44
C PHE A 99 21.89 -1.85 4.87
N ASN A 100 20.83 -1.43 4.16
CA ASN A 100 20.71 -0.08 3.60
C ASN A 100 20.96 1.00 4.67
N ARG A 101 20.33 0.87 5.84
CA ARG A 101 20.53 1.81 6.97
C ARG A 101 21.96 1.80 7.49
N ALA A 102 22.59 0.62 7.61
CA ALA A 102 23.98 0.51 8.04
C ALA A 102 24.94 1.14 7.02
N PHE A 103 24.69 0.94 5.73
CA PHE A 103 25.45 1.55 4.64
C PHE A 103 25.31 3.08 4.66
N ARG A 104 24.08 3.60 4.76
CA ARG A 104 23.82 5.04 4.88
C ARG A 104 24.60 5.65 6.06
N LYS A 105 24.55 5.02 7.23
CA LYS A 105 25.30 5.46 8.42
C LYS A 105 26.82 5.47 8.17
N ASN A 106 27.36 4.46 7.49
CA ASN A 106 28.77 4.43 7.15
C ASN A 106 29.18 5.59 6.21
N LEU A 107 28.32 5.98 5.26
CA LEU A 107 28.60 7.14 4.40
C LEU A 107 28.64 8.43 5.20
N GLU A 108 27.72 8.63 6.14
CA GLU A 108 27.70 9.80 7.03
C GLU A 108 28.96 9.87 7.90
N GLU A 109 29.39 8.72 8.44
CA GLU A 109 30.64 8.64 9.22
C GLU A 109 31.86 9.00 8.39
N ARG A 110 31.92 8.59 7.11
CA ARG A 110 33.03 8.89 6.20
C ARG A 110 33.05 10.33 5.71
N GLU A 111 31.87 10.91 5.44
CA GLU A 111 31.73 12.30 5.01
C GLU A 111 32.40 13.28 5.99
N VAL A 112 32.38 12.97 7.29
CA VAL A 112 33.06 13.77 8.34
C VAL A 112 34.58 13.81 8.16
N TRP A 113 35.21 12.74 7.67
CA TRP A 113 36.66 12.61 7.57
C TRP A 113 37.20 12.85 6.15
N GLU A 114 36.40 12.56 5.13
CA GLU A 114 36.73 12.64 3.70
C GLU A 114 36.02 13.86 3.06
N LEU A 115 36.30 15.06 3.59
CA LEU A 115 35.65 16.31 3.17
C LEU A 115 35.85 16.62 1.69
N ASP A 116 36.96 16.18 1.09
CA ASP A 116 37.25 16.30 -0.35
C ASP A 116 36.24 15.55 -1.24
N ARG A 117 35.44 14.65 -0.66
CA ARG A 117 34.44 13.83 -1.35
C ARG A 117 33.00 14.09 -0.87
N THR A 118 32.75 15.19 -0.18
CA THR A 118 31.44 15.54 0.39
C THR A 118 30.30 15.43 -0.64
N ASP A 119 30.49 16.00 -1.82
CA ASP A 119 29.49 15.96 -2.90
C ASP A 119 29.12 14.52 -3.31
N LEU A 120 30.12 13.63 -3.35
CA LEU A 120 29.93 12.22 -3.67
C LEU A 120 29.12 11.51 -2.59
N PHE A 121 29.41 11.75 -1.30
CA PHE A 121 28.67 11.16 -0.19
C PHE A 121 27.24 11.66 -0.14
N THR A 122 27.03 12.97 -0.23
CA THR A 122 25.70 13.57 -0.27
C THR A 122 24.84 12.95 -1.38
N GLN A 123 25.37 12.80 -2.60
CA GLN A 123 24.66 12.14 -3.69
C GLN A 123 24.37 10.66 -3.38
N THR A 124 25.34 9.93 -2.83
CA THR A 124 25.20 8.50 -2.52
C THR A 124 24.17 8.28 -1.39
N ILE A 125 24.13 9.17 -0.40
CA ILE A 125 23.15 9.14 0.69
C ILE A 125 21.74 9.36 0.12
N GLN A 126 21.55 10.38 -0.72
CA GLN A 126 20.25 10.64 -1.36
C GLN A 126 19.77 9.44 -2.20
N GLU A 127 20.67 8.81 -2.93
CA GLU A 127 20.40 7.61 -3.71
C GLU A 127 20.02 6.42 -2.82
N THR A 128 20.76 6.23 -1.72
CA THR A 128 20.49 5.20 -0.70
C THR A 128 19.12 5.41 -0.03
N ASP A 129 18.76 6.66 0.28
CA ASP A 129 17.46 7.04 0.85
C ASP A 129 16.31 6.78 -0.13
N ARG A 130 16.52 7.05 -1.43
CA ARG A 130 15.55 6.71 -2.47
C ARG A 130 15.33 5.20 -2.57
N LEU A 131 16.41 4.41 -2.57
CA LEU A 131 16.31 2.96 -2.58
C LEU A 131 15.62 2.43 -1.32
N TYR A 132 15.90 3.02 -0.14
CA TYR A 132 15.20 2.69 1.10
C TYR A 132 13.68 2.80 0.94
N GLN A 133 13.18 3.88 0.32
CA GLN A 133 11.74 4.09 0.13
C GLN A 133 11.07 2.97 -0.69
N TYR A 134 11.80 2.37 -1.64
CA TYR A 134 11.31 1.24 -2.43
C TYR A 134 11.13 0.00 -1.55
N TRP A 135 12.17 -0.33 -0.78
CA TRP A 135 12.18 -1.48 0.10
C TRP A 135 11.22 -1.32 1.29
N ASP A 136 11.04 -0.10 1.79
CA ASP A 136 10.07 0.25 2.82
C ASP A 136 8.62 -0.01 2.33
N ALA A 137 8.32 0.37 1.08
CA ALA A 137 7.02 0.06 0.46
C ALA A 137 6.77 -1.45 0.32
N ILE A 138 7.81 -2.24 -0.03
CA ILE A 138 7.72 -3.70 -0.05
C ILE A 138 7.43 -4.24 1.37
N ARG A 139 8.13 -3.74 2.39
CA ARG A 139 7.95 -4.16 3.78
C ARG A 139 6.52 -3.92 4.25
N ASP A 140 5.96 -2.76 3.91
CA ASP A 140 4.61 -2.36 4.29
C ASP A 140 3.55 -3.21 3.56
N ALA A 141 3.74 -3.49 2.27
CA ALA A 141 2.89 -4.40 1.50
C ALA A 141 2.89 -5.84 2.06
N GLN A 142 4.03 -6.30 2.59
CA GLN A 142 4.20 -7.62 3.23
C GLN A 142 3.81 -7.64 4.73
N CYS A 143 3.28 -6.56 5.29
CA CYS A 143 2.96 -6.49 6.70
C CYS A 143 1.54 -6.97 7.01
N ASP A 144 1.38 -8.18 7.55
CA ASP A 144 0.06 -8.73 7.89
C ASP A 144 -0.65 -8.01 9.05
N PHE A 145 0.08 -7.19 9.81
CA PHE A 145 -0.51 -6.33 10.84
C PHE A 145 -1.21 -5.10 10.23
N TYR A 146 -0.85 -4.71 9.01
CA TYR A 146 -1.50 -3.60 8.31
C TYR A 146 -2.79 -4.03 7.63
N TYR A 147 -3.74 -3.09 7.54
CA TYR A 147 -4.97 -3.31 6.82
C TYR A 147 -4.72 -3.47 5.32
N VAL A 148 -5.57 -4.26 4.66
CA VAL A 148 -5.54 -4.49 3.21
C VAL A 148 -5.39 -3.19 2.41
N THR A 149 -6.08 -2.12 2.82
CA THR A 149 -6.02 -0.80 2.15
C THR A 149 -4.63 -0.17 2.18
N VAL A 150 -3.95 -0.22 3.33
CA VAL A 150 -2.57 0.26 3.51
C VAL A 150 -1.60 -0.56 2.66
N ARG A 151 -1.75 -1.89 2.68
CA ARG A 151 -0.89 -2.80 1.93
C ARG A 151 -1.03 -2.59 0.42
N ARG A 152 -2.26 -2.39 -0.08
CA ARG A 152 -2.51 -2.09 -1.50
C ARG A 152 -2.01 -0.71 -1.91
N ALA A 153 -2.13 0.29 -1.05
CA ALA A 153 -1.53 1.60 -1.30
C ALA A 153 0.00 1.51 -1.40
N ALA A 154 0.64 0.69 -0.56
CA ALA A 154 2.07 0.43 -0.64
C ALA A 154 2.47 -0.28 -1.94
N LEU A 155 1.68 -1.26 -2.39
CA LEU A 155 1.88 -1.91 -3.71
C LEU A 155 1.74 -0.92 -4.87
N LYS A 156 0.73 -0.03 -4.82
CA LYS A 156 0.52 1.01 -5.83
C LYS A 156 1.74 1.93 -5.90
N LYS A 157 2.19 2.44 -4.75
CA LYS A 157 3.39 3.27 -4.62
C LYS A 157 4.64 2.58 -5.15
N LEU A 158 4.84 1.30 -4.81
CA LEU A 158 5.97 0.51 -5.32
C LEU A 158 5.94 0.40 -6.84
N ARG A 159 4.78 0.05 -7.44
CA ARG A 159 4.64 -0.04 -8.90
C ARG A 159 4.90 1.30 -9.58
N GLU A 160 4.43 2.41 -9.00
CA GLU A 160 4.71 3.77 -9.50
C GLU A 160 6.20 4.11 -9.45
N PHE A 161 6.92 3.63 -8.43
CA PHE A 161 8.36 3.86 -8.28
C PHE A 161 9.24 3.07 -9.25
N ILE A 162 8.94 1.79 -9.46
CA ILE A 162 9.80 0.88 -10.24
C ILE A 162 9.32 0.69 -11.68
N GLY A 163 8.10 1.12 -11.99
CA GLY A 163 7.44 0.90 -13.27
C GLY A 163 6.65 -0.40 -13.31
N GLU A 164 5.64 -0.45 -14.18
CA GLU A 164 4.73 -1.59 -14.30
C GLU A 164 5.44 -2.86 -14.78
N GLU A 165 6.34 -2.76 -15.76
CA GLU A 165 7.06 -3.91 -16.31
C GLU A 165 7.94 -4.58 -15.25
N ALA A 166 8.74 -3.80 -14.52
CA ALA A 166 9.60 -4.31 -13.45
C ALA A 166 8.77 -4.93 -12.30
N PHE A 167 7.65 -4.30 -11.95
CA PHE A 167 6.73 -4.83 -10.94
C PHE A 167 6.14 -6.18 -11.35
N LEU A 168 5.66 -6.31 -12.59
CA LEU A 168 5.09 -7.56 -13.12
C LEU A 168 6.13 -8.67 -13.21
N ALA A 169 7.36 -8.33 -13.57
CA ALA A 169 8.49 -9.27 -13.64
C ALA A 169 9.06 -9.64 -12.25
N GLY A 170 8.64 -8.97 -11.17
CA GLY A 170 9.21 -9.17 -9.83
C GLY A 170 10.66 -8.68 -9.72
N VAL A 171 11.10 -7.81 -10.63
CA VAL A 171 12.47 -7.27 -10.66
C VAL A 171 12.54 -6.06 -9.74
N MET A 172 13.18 -6.24 -8.59
CA MET A 172 13.36 -5.17 -7.62
C MET A 172 14.66 -4.39 -7.88
N PRO A 173 14.67 -3.06 -7.61
CA PRO A 173 15.90 -2.29 -7.62
C PRO A 173 16.85 -2.79 -6.52
N PRO A 174 18.16 -2.49 -6.60
CA PRO A 174 19.09 -2.89 -5.55
C PRO A 174 18.76 -2.20 -4.21
N TYR A 175 19.28 -2.73 -3.12
CA TYR A 175 19.02 -2.21 -1.77
C TYR A 175 20.04 -1.15 -1.33
N VAL A 176 21.11 -0.99 -2.10
CA VAL A 176 22.10 0.11 -2.02
C VAL A 176 22.58 0.44 -3.44
N PRO A 177 23.29 1.57 -3.66
CA PRO A 177 23.84 1.93 -4.97
C PRO A 177 25.00 1.00 -5.41
N GLU A 178 24.68 -0.22 -5.85
CA GLU A 178 25.66 -1.29 -6.11
C GLU A 178 26.73 -0.93 -7.15
N TRP A 179 26.40 -0.09 -8.14
CA TRP A 179 27.37 0.40 -9.13
C TRP A 179 28.53 1.18 -8.52
N ARG A 180 28.36 1.76 -7.32
CA ARG A 180 29.46 2.48 -6.65
C ARG A 180 30.52 1.55 -6.06
N PHE A 181 30.24 0.25 -5.94
CA PHE A 181 31.23 -0.76 -5.56
C PHE A 181 32.03 -1.29 -6.76
N ALA A 182 31.43 -1.29 -7.96
CA ALA A 182 32.06 -1.81 -9.18
C ALA A 182 33.22 -0.93 -9.71
N PHE A 183 33.27 0.33 -9.29
CA PHE A 183 34.33 1.29 -9.65
C PHE A 183 35.30 1.59 -8.51
N ALA A 184 35.28 0.80 -7.42
CA ALA A 184 36.34 0.87 -6.42
C ALA A 184 37.60 0.21 -7.02
N PRO A 185 38.70 0.97 -7.24
CA PRO A 185 39.97 0.40 -7.68
C PRO A 185 40.58 -0.54 -6.64
#